data_AF-A0A7K1T2A7-F1
#
_entry.id   AF-A0A7K1T2A7-F1
#
_cell.length_a   1.000
_cell.length_b   1.000
_cell.length_c   1.000
_cell.angle_alpha   90.00
_cell.angle_beta   90.00
_cell.angle_gamma   90.00
#
_symmetry.space_group_name_H-M   'P 1'
#
loop_
_entity.id
_entity.type
_entity.pdbx_description
1 polymer ?
#
loop_
_entity_poly.entity_id
_entity_poly.type
_entity_poly.pdbx_seq_one_letter_code
_entity_poly.pdbx_strand_id
1 'polypeptide(L)'
;MGSFKLGGMTFGSLFKKPETVLYPFEQKPAPAGLKGHIENDASACILCGICAKSCPADAIAVEKKERTWAIDPFRCVQCGTCVRVCPKHCLTMDPAYTPIATAKSCRVVHVPDPKAAVTES
;
A
#
# COMPACT_ATOMS: atom_id res chain seq x y z
N MET A 1 14.47 46.80 11.32
CA MET A 1 12.98 46.80 11.36
C MET A 1 12.42 45.41 11.06
N GLY A 2 12.73 44.38 11.87
CA GLY A 2 12.34 42.97 11.59
C GLY A 2 11.62 42.24 12.72
N SER A 3 11.76 42.68 13.98
CA SER A 3 11.30 41.91 15.14
C SER A 3 9.80 41.95 15.41
N PHE A 4 9.06 42.95 14.91
CA PHE A 4 7.63 43.12 15.21
C PHE A 4 6.68 42.29 14.32
N LYS A 5 7.13 41.82 13.14
CA LYS A 5 6.29 41.00 12.25
C LYS A 5 5.96 39.63 12.83
N LEU A 6 6.93 39.00 13.53
CA LEU A 6 6.72 37.70 14.14
C LEU A 6 5.69 37.77 15.27
N GLY A 7 5.74 38.82 16.10
CA GLY A 7 4.75 39.06 17.16
C GLY A 7 3.32 39.18 16.62
N GLY A 8 3.11 39.94 15.55
CA GLY A 8 1.78 40.05 14.93
C GLY A 8 1.26 38.71 14.38
N MET A 9 2.13 37.89 13.79
CA MET A 9 1.77 36.57 13.28
C MET A 9 1.47 35.56 14.40
N THR A 10 2.21 35.61 15.52
CA THR A 10 1.96 34.74 16.68
C THR A 10 0.67 35.09 17.40
N PHE A 11 0.37 36.39 17.61
CA PHE A 11 -0.93 36.82 18.13
C PHE A 11 -2.08 36.38 17.21
N GLY A 12 -1.92 36.53 15.89
CA GLY A 12 -2.92 36.05 14.93
C GLY A 12 -3.09 34.52 14.90
N SER A 13 -2.06 33.76 15.28
CA SER A 13 -2.13 32.29 15.38
C SER A 13 -2.74 31.82 16.69
N LEU A 14 -2.60 32.57 17.79
CA LEU A 14 -3.14 32.23 19.11
C LEU A 14 -4.67 32.11 19.13
N PHE A 15 -5.36 32.90 18.31
CA PHE A 15 -6.82 32.90 18.22
C PHE A 15 -7.39 31.97 17.12
N LYS A 16 -6.54 31.25 16.37
CA LYS A 16 -7.00 30.27 15.38
C LYS A 16 -7.18 28.90 16.03
N LYS A 17 -8.10 28.10 15.49
CA LYS A 17 -8.23 26.70 15.91
C LYS A 17 -6.92 25.94 15.60
N PRO A 18 -6.49 25.04 16.50
CA PRO A 18 -5.31 24.23 16.25
C PRO A 18 -5.57 23.26 15.08
N GLU A 19 -4.57 23.09 14.22
CA GLU A 19 -4.59 22.18 13.06
C GLU A 19 -4.47 20.69 13.44
N THR A 20 -4.18 20.43 14.72
CA THR A 20 -4.02 19.09 15.28
C THR A 20 -5.36 18.35 15.30
N VAL A 21 -5.38 17.13 14.76
CA VAL A 21 -6.50 16.19 14.90
C VAL A 21 -6.26 15.26 16.09
N LEU A 22 -7.32 14.81 16.74
CA LEU A 22 -7.23 13.88 17.88
C LEU A 22 -7.02 12.44 17.38
N TYR A 23 -5.81 12.12 16.94
CA TYR A 23 -5.44 10.73 16.63
C TYR A 23 -5.46 9.89 17.93
N PRO A 24 -6.05 8.67 17.95
CA PRO A 24 -6.59 7.90 16.84
C PRO A 24 -8.11 8.05 16.60
N PHE A 25 -8.81 8.88 17.37
CA PHE A 25 -10.27 9.05 17.31
C PHE A 25 -10.74 9.77 16.03
N GLU A 26 -9.95 10.71 15.54
CA GLU A 26 -10.18 11.41 14.27
C GLU A 26 -8.97 11.19 13.35
N GLN A 27 -9.22 10.62 12.16
CA GLN A 27 -8.20 10.35 11.16
C GLN A 27 -8.41 11.25 9.94
N LYS A 28 -7.34 11.91 9.47
CA LYS A 28 -7.39 12.67 8.22
C LYS A 28 -7.55 11.67 7.06
N PRO A 29 -8.43 11.96 6.07
CA PRO A 29 -8.55 11.11 4.89
C PRO A 29 -7.22 11.06 4.13
N ALA A 30 -6.91 9.91 3.57
CA ALA A 30 -5.72 9.75 2.73
C ALA A 30 -5.80 10.71 1.52
N PRO A 31 -4.73 11.46 1.21
CA PRO A 31 -4.70 12.30 0.01
C PRO A 31 -4.79 11.45 -1.26
N ALA A 32 -5.33 12.04 -2.33
CA ALA A 32 -5.45 11.36 -3.61
C ALA A 32 -4.08 10.90 -4.13
N GLY A 33 -3.98 9.62 -4.52
CA GLY A 33 -2.75 9.03 -5.03
C GLY A 33 -1.74 8.61 -3.94
N LEU A 34 -2.14 8.57 -2.67
CA LEU A 34 -1.32 7.99 -1.61
C LEU A 34 -0.97 6.54 -1.95
N LYS A 35 0.32 6.24 -1.92
CA LYS A 35 0.85 4.89 -2.12
C LYS A 35 0.93 4.20 -0.78
N GLY A 36 -0.15 3.53 -0.38
CA GLY A 36 -0.15 2.65 0.79
C GLY A 36 0.42 1.28 0.43
N HIS A 37 -0.34 0.21 0.69
CA HIS A 37 0.15 -1.15 0.51
C HIS A 37 -0.34 -1.78 -0.78
N ILE A 38 0.32 -2.86 -1.20
CA ILE A 38 -0.06 -3.60 -2.41
C ILE A 38 -1.05 -4.69 -2.01
N GLU A 39 -2.17 -4.74 -2.72
CA GLU A 39 -3.15 -5.81 -2.63
C GLU A 39 -3.20 -6.58 -3.96
N ASN A 40 -3.43 -7.89 -3.86
CA ASN A 40 -3.48 -8.78 -5.02
C ASN A 40 -4.85 -9.44 -5.10
N ASP A 41 -5.55 -9.20 -6.21
CA ASP A 41 -6.72 -9.96 -6.58
C ASP A 41 -6.27 -11.35 -7.07
N ALA A 42 -6.38 -12.31 -6.16
CA ALA A 42 -6.02 -13.70 -6.39
C ALA A 42 -6.79 -14.32 -7.57
N SER A 43 -8.02 -13.90 -7.84
CA SER A 43 -8.87 -14.50 -8.87
C SER A 43 -8.36 -14.23 -10.29
N ALA A 44 -7.79 -13.04 -10.52
CA ALA A 44 -7.27 -12.61 -11.82
C ALA A 44 -5.78 -12.92 -12.01
N CYS A 45 -5.07 -13.29 -10.93
CA CYS A 45 -3.63 -13.54 -10.97
C CYS A 45 -3.29 -14.85 -11.69
N ILE A 46 -2.42 -14.77 -12.70
CA ILE A 46 -1.95 -15.94 -13.48
C ILE A 46 -0.56 -16.44 -13.06
N LEU A 47 -0.03 -15.94 -11.94
CA LEU A 47 1.30 -16.30 -11.41
C LEU A 47 2.44 -16.17 -12.45
N CYS A 48 2.38 -15.14 -13.32
CA CYS A 48 3.37 -14.94 -14.37
C CYS A 48 4.78 -14.60 -13.85
N GLY A 49 4.89 -14.02 -12.65
CA GLY A 49 6.15 -13.66 -12.00
C GLY A 49 6.80 -12.36 -12.51
N ILE A 50 6.17 -11.61 -13.42
CA ILE A 50 6.71 -10.34 -13.93
C ILE A 50 6.85 -9.32 -12.79
N CYS A 51 5.88 -9.27 -11.88
CA CYS A 51 5.91 -8.38 -10.73
C CYS A 51 7.12 -8.63 -9.81
N ALA A 52 7.47 -9.89 -9.55
CA ALA A 52 8.67 -10.27 -8.80
C ALA A 52 9.95 -9.80 -9.51
N LYS A 53 10.10 -10.10 -10.81
CA LYS A 53 11.28 -9.68 -11.60
C LYS A 53 11.44 -8.16 -11.71
N SER A 54 10.32 -7.43 -11.71
CA SER A 54 10.32 -5.96 -11.81
C SER A 54 10.57 -5.26 -10.48
N CYS A 55 10.58 -5.99 -9.37
CA CYS A 55 10.66 -5.40 -8.04
C CYS A 55 12.11 -4.94 -7.76
N PRO A 56 12.38 -3.64 -7.52
CA PRO A 56 13.73 -3.17 -7.25
C PRO A 56 14.27 -3.61 -5.88
N ALA A 57 13.40 -4.10 -4.99
CA ALA A 57 13.74 -4.48 -3.62
C ALA A 57 13.52 -5.98 -3.33
N ASP A 58 13.24 -6.77 -4.38
CA ASP A 58 12.95 -8.22 -4.27
C ASP A 58 11.93 -8.55 -3.16
N ALA A 59 10.88 -7.73 -3.05
CA ALA A 59 9.87 -7.84 -2.00
C ALA A 59 8.75 -8.84 -2.35
N ILE A 60 8.66 -9.31 -3.59
CA ILE A 60 7.58 -10.19 -4.07
C ILE A 60 8.15 -11.55 -4.45
N ALA A 61 7.55 -12.61 -3.95
CA ALA A 61 7.84 -14.00 -4.32
C ALA A 61 6.61 -14.63 -4.98
N VAL A 62 6.82 -15.43 -6.03
CA VAL A 62 5.75 -16.09 -6.78
C VAL A 62 6.11 -17.55 -6.99
N GLU A 63 5.38 -18.45 -6.35
CA GLU A 63 5.58 -19.89 -6.46
C GLU A 63 4.45 -20.52 -7.29
N LYS A 64 4.80 -20.99 -8.49
CA LYS A 64 3.83 -21.61 -9.41
C LYS A 64 3.36 -22.99 -8.95
N LYS A 65 4.22 -23.73 -8.24
CA LYS A 65 3.93 -25.10 -7.77
C LYS A 65 2.90 -25.08 -6.64
N GLU A 66 3.09 -24.19 -5.68
CA GLU A 66 2.20 -24.03 -4.52
C GLU A 66 1.04 -23.04 -4.80
N ARG A 67 1.05 -22.42 -5.98
CA ARG A 67 0.12 -21.37 -6.38
C ARG A 67 0.05 -20.22 -5.38
N THR A 68 1.19 -19.82 -4.83
CA THR A 68 1.27 -18.74 -3.84
C THR A 68 1.90 -17.50 -4.44
N TRP A 69 1.32 -16.35 -4.09
CA TRP A 69 1.89 -15.03 -4.31
C TRP A 69 2.16 -14.42 -2.94
N ALA A 70 3.41 -14.10 -2.64
CA ALA A 70 3.81 -13.54 -1.36
C ALA A 70 4.45 -12.17 -1.53
N ILE A 71 4.17 -11.27 -0.59
CA ILE A 71 4.81 -9.98 -0.50
C ILE A 71 5.34 -9.75 0.92
N ASP A 72 6.59 -9.30 1.01
CA ASP A 72 7.24 -8.82 2.22
C ASP A 72 7.04 -7.30 2.33
N PRO A 73 6.12 -6.81 3.19
CA PRO A 73 5.91 -5.38 3.40
C PRO A 73 7.13 -4.66 3.97
N PHE A 74 8.06 -5.38 4.63
CA PHE A 74 9.26 -4.81 5.22
C PHE A 74 10.37 -4.56 4.20
N ARG A 75 10.29 -5.19 3.01
CA ARG A 75 11.16 -4.90 1.86
C ARG A 75 10.50 -3.96 0.85
N CYS A 76 9.17 -3.89 0.85
CA CYS A 76 8.43 -3.09 -0.11
C CYS A 76 8.69 -1.59 0.08
N VAL A 77 9.20 -0.92 -0.95
CA VAL A 77 9.41 0.55 -0.97
C VAL A 77 8.23 1.32 -1.57
N GLN A 78 7.07 0.68 -1.76
CA GLN A 78 5.82 1.29 -2.23
C GLN A 78 5.96 2.08 -3.55
N CYS A 79 6.84 1.64 -4.45
CA CYS A 79 7.11 2.34 -5.72
C CYS A 79 5.98 2.21 -6.76
N GLY A 80 5.19 1.15 -6.67
CA GLY A 80 4.08 0.83 -7.58
C GLY A 80 4.50 0.25 -8.95
N THR A 81 5.76 -0.16 -9.14
CA THR A 81 6.20 -0.76 -10.41
C THR A 81 5.46 -2.06 -10.72
N CYS A 82 5.28 -2.93 -9.73
CA CYS A 82 4.56 -4.20 -9.87
C CYS A 82 3.12 -4.01 -10.40
N VAL A 83 2.43 -2.96 -9.95
CA VAL A 83 1.07 -2.61 -10.39
C VAL A 83 1.07 -2.18 -11.86
N ARG A 84 2.05 -1.38 -12.28
CA ARG A 84 2.17 -0.90 -13.67
C ARG A 84 2.51 -2.01 -14.67
N VAL A 85 3.34 -2.98 -14.27
CA VAL A 85 3.81 -4.03 -15.19
C VAL A 85 2.91 -5.27 -15.21
N CYS A 86 1.89 -5.33 -14.35
CA CYS A 86 1.02 -6.50 -14.28
C CYS A 86 0.13 -6.58 -15.54
N PRO A 87 0.27 -7.62 -16.39
CA PRO A 87 -0.49 -7.71 -17.64
C PRO A 87 -1.98 -7.97 -17.42
N LYS A 88 -2.36 -8.51 -16.26
CA LYS A 88 -3.75 -8.76 -15.87
C LYS A 88 -4.33 -7.65 -14.99
N HIS A 89 -3.53 -6.64 -14.64
CA HIS A 89 -3.91 -5.54 -13.75
C HIS A 89 -4.56 -6.01 -12.42
N CYS A 90 -4.14 -7.17 -11.90
CA CYS A 90 -4.68 -7.76 -10.67
C CYS A 90 -4.05 -7.20 -9.38
N LEU A 91 -3.08 -6.30 -9.49
CA LEU A 91 -2.42 -5.68 -8.34
C LEU A 91 -2.91 -4.24 -8.21
N THR A 92 -3.25 -3.83 -6.99
CA THR A 92 -3.72 -2.47 -6.67
C THR A 92 -2.85 -1.85 -5.58
N MET A 93 -2.76 -0.51 -5.57
CA MET A 93 -2.20 0.26 -4.45
C MET A 93 -3.35 0.73 -3.58
N ASP A 94 -3.52 0.10 -2.43
CA ASP A 94 -4.48 0.54 -1.42
C ASP A 94 -3.90 1.78 -0.70
N PRO A 95 -4.67 2.87 -0.54
CA PRO A 95 -4.18 4.11 0.06
C PRO A 95 -4.07 4.04 1.60
N ALA A 96 -4.56 2.99 2.24
CA ALA A 96 -4.47 2.85 3.70
C ALA A 96 -3.03 2.62 4.13
N TYR A 97 -2.68 3.26 5.25
CA TYR A 97 -1.40 3.04 5.93
C TYR A 97 -1.29 1.58 6.38
N THR A 98 -0.09 1.02 6.24
CA THR A 98 0.21 -0.30 6.80
C THR A 98 0.08 -0.25 8.31
N PRO A 99 -0.64 -1.20 8.94
CA PRO A 99 -0.74 -1.26 10.38
C PRO A 99 0.64 -1.51 11.00
N ILE A 100 0.84 -0.99 12.21
CA ILE A 100 2.05 -1.24 12.99
C ILE A 100 2.08 -2.73 13.35
N ALA A 101 3.18 -3.41 13.01
CA ALA A 101 3.38 -4.82 13.33
C ALA A 101 4.54 -4.96 14.32
N THR A 102 4.37 -5.83 15.33
CA THR A 102 5.40 -6.14 16.32
C THR A 102 6.47 -7.11 15.80
N ALA A 103 6.17 -7.83 14.71
CA ALA A 103 7.06 -8.79 14.09
C ALA A 103 7.03 -8.66 12.56
N LYS A 104 8.12 -9.11 11.92
CA LYS A 104 8.20 -9.22 10.46
C LYS A 104 7.23 -10.29 9.98
N SER A 105 6.46 -9.97 8.95
CA SER A 105 5.47 -10.87 8.36
C SER A 105 5.47 -10.71 6.85
N CYS A 106 5.39 -11.84 6.15
CA CYS A 106 5.11 -11.88 4.72
C CYS A 106 3.63 -12.16 4.53
N ARG A 107 2.95 -11.34 3.73
CA ARG A 107 1.56 -11.60 3.35
C ARG A 107 1.56 -12.59 2.21
N VAL A 108 0.99 -13.77 2.43
CA VAL A 108 0.87 -14.84 1.43
C VAL A 108 -0.57 -14.93 0.97
N VAL A 109 -0.79 -14.88 -0.33
CA VAL A 109 -2.07 -15.01 -1.00
C VAL A 109 -2.05 -16.29 -1.82
N HIS A 110 -3.03 -17.16 -1.60
CA HIS A 110 -3.21 -18.37 -2.40
C HIS A 110 -4.07 -18.05 -3.62
N VAL A 111 -3.57 -18.40 -4.81
CA VAL A 111 -4.24 -18.11 -6.09
C VAL A 111 -5.10 -19.31 -6.49
N PRO A 112 -6.44 -19.19 -6.52
CA PRO A 112 -7.34 -20.29 -6.85
C PRO A 112 -7.08 -20.82 -8.27
N ASP A 113 -7.34 -22.11 -8.49
CA ASP A 113 -7.19 -22.72 -9.81
C ASP A 113 -8.24 -22.20 -10.79
N PRO A 114 -7.83 -21.68 -11.97
CA PRO A 114 -8.77 -21.14 -12.95
C PRO A 114 -9.71 -22.21 -13.52
N LYS A 115 -9.38 -23.50 -13.36
CA LYS A 115 -10.24 -24.62 -13.78
C LYS A 115 -11.31 -25.01 -12.74
N ALA A 116 -11.10 -24.68 -11.46
CA ALA A 116 -12.07 -24.97 -10.40
C ALA A 116 -13.22 -23.96 -10.36
N ALA A 117 -12.99 -22.73 -10.84
CA ALA A 117 -13.99 -21.67 -10.87
C ALA A 117 -15.06 -21.84 -11.97
N VAL A 118 -14.89 -22.77 -12.92
CA VAL A 118 -15.79 -22.95 -14.07
C VAL A 118 -16.87 -24.01 -13.84
N THR A 119 -16.83 -24.72 -12.71
CA THR A 119 -17.80 -25.81 -12.38
C THR A 119 -18.99 -25.35 -11.54
N GLU A 120 -19.12 -24.05 -11.27
CA GLU A 120 -20.28 -23.43 -10.60
C GLU A 120 -20.88 -22.35 -11.51
N SER A 121 -21.40 -22.76 -12.66
CA SER A 121 -22.25 -21.96 -13.56
C SER A 121 -23.18 -22.89 -14.33
#